data_AF-A0A7S1YPH9-F1
#
_entry.id   AF-A0A7S1YPH9-F1
#
_cell.length_a   1.000
_cell.length_b   1.000
_cell.length_c   1.000
_cell.angle_alpha   90.00
_cell.angle_beta   90.00
_cell.angle_gamma   90.00
#
_symmetry.space_group_name_H-M   'P 1'
#
loop_
_entity.id
_entity.type
_entity.pdbx_description
1 polymer ?
#
loop_
_entity_poly.entity_id
_entity_poly.type
_entity_poly.pdbx_seq_one_letter_code
_entity_poly.pdbx_strand_id
1 'polypeptide(L)'
;CNAKHECDVTESQIDSGEKKYTYIGFGSVLFALLLVPFLRTIFTFICSLDQNSTSTSNTYLEIGEDSVYIFFMSSSSIAWVSALAVLATQAVCFVFFIDAAWLEFDKEGEWEYSFSCPRDNIDCQNNSEVNYVGWIFLALFGFIHLTCDLLNGLRLVWGASKYGFSMKGIRMFIRGFFLFSITFLTLYATVVYNKATSRSNVDMILNTVILLFVNDLDEKLLKSLHAISPEWLEKITSEIATSFGGSARTNIQCTSMFHQLNTKNQELDMKVQTLERTRVCQASRIDDMERNQAEIIADNTNLQKKIVEFETETATEKEKLKNVEAQNQQLNKKIESLESELKNLKADLQTLLNSQISMK
;
A
#
# COMPACT_ATOMS: atom_id res chain seq x y z
N CYS A 1 -24.12 32.31 16.16
CA CYS A 1 -24.46 30.89 16.38
C CYS A 1 -25.50 30.47 15.35
N ASN A 2 -25.46 29.23 14.88
CA ASN A 2 -26.45 28.68 13.95
C ASN A 2 -27.65 28.05 14.71
N ALA A 3 -28.63 27.53 13.97
CA ALA A 3 -29.81 26.86 14.54
C ALA A 3 -29.47 25.60 15.38
N LYS A 4 -28.28 25.03 15.19
CA LYS A 4 -27.74 23.89 15.94
C LYS A 4 -27.00 24.28 17.21
N HIS A 5 -26.99 25.57 17.59
CA HIS A 5 -26.34 26.09 18.80
C HIS A 5 -24.81 25.98 18.75
N GLU A 6 -24.30 25.87 17.53
CA GLU A 6 -22.88 25.96 17.25
C GLU A 6 -22.55 27.44 17.06
N CYS A 7 -21.52 27.89 17.75
CA CYS A 7 -21.14 29.29 17.82
C CYS A 7 -19.70 29.44 17.37
N ASP A 8 -19.39 30.58 16.77
CA ASP A 8 -17.99 31.00 16.63
C ASP A 8 -17.77 32.23 17.49
N VAL A 9 -16.60 32.33 18.09
CA VAL A 9 -16.20 33.56 18.80
C VAL A 9 -15.76 34.54 17.73
N THR A 10 -16.71 35.30 17.18
CA THR A 10 -16.37 36.41 16.30
C THR A 10 -15.68 37.49 17.10
N GLU A 11 -14.36 37.53 17.02
CA GLU A 11 -13.55 38.66 17.47
C GLU A 11 -13.90 39.89 16.59
N SER A 12 -15.01 40.57 16.89
CA SER A 12 -15.46 41.84 16.29
C SER A 12 -15.50 41.96 14.75
N GLN A 13 -15.58 40.86 13.98
CA GLN A 13 -15.47 40.88 12.51
C GLN A 13 -16.76 41.17 11.71
N ILE A 14 -17.81 41.69 12.35
CA ILE A 14 -19.13 41.91 11.70
C ILE A 14 -19.11 43.00 10.60
N ASP A 15 -18.04 43.79 10.45
CA ASP A 15 -17.89 44.80 9.40
C ASP A 15 -17.14 44.31 8.13
N SER A 16 -17.12 43.00 7.87
CA SER A 16 -16.28 42.36 6.84
C SER A 16 -16.99 41.94 5.54
N GLY A 17 -18.32 42.14 5.45
CA GLY A 17 -19.09 41.78 4.25
C GLY A 17 -18.65 42.51 2.98
N GLU A 18 -18.32 43.81 3.06
CA GLU A 18 -17.73 44.55 1.93
C GLU A 18 -16.24 44.23 1.69
N LYS A 19 -15.54 43.74 2.73
CA LYS A 19 -14.14 43.29 2.58
C LYS A 19 -14.01 41.96 1.85
N LYS A 20 -15.12 41.27 1.54
CA LYS A 20 -15.18 39.96 0.86
C LYS A 20 -14.51 39.98 -0.52
N TYR A 21 -14.78 41.00 -1.34
CA TYR A 21 -14.10 41.21 -2.62
C TYR A 21 -12.73 41.88 -2.43
N THR A 22 -12.59 42.65 -1.35
CA THR A 22 -11.31 43.26 -1.01
C THR A 22 -10.29 42.22 -0.62
N TYR A 23 -10.57 41.11 0.09
CA TYR A 23 -9.53 40.13 0.46
C TYR A 23 -9.15 39.16 -0.64
N ILE A 24 -10.03 38.84 -1.60
CA ILE A 24 -9.65 38.07 -2.80
C ILE A 24 -8.90 38.97 -3.79
N GLY A 25 -9.38 40.20 -4.00
CA GLY A 25 -8.70 41.22 -4.78
C GLY A 25 -7.37 41.65 -4.15
N PHE A 26 -7.33 41.86 -2.84
CA PHE A 26 -6.13 42.18 -2.08
C PHE A 26 -5.28 40.94 -1.86
N GLY A 27 -5.81 39.74 -1.81
CA GLY A 27 -5.03 38.50 -1.75
C GLY A 27 -4.29 38.29 -3.06
N SER A 28 -4.96 38.49 -4.20
CA SER A 28 -4.33 38.43 -5.53
C SER A 28 -3.41 39.63 -5.81
N VAL A 29 -3.76 40.83 -5.36
CA VAL A 29 -2.93 42.04 -5.47
C VAL A 29 -1.75 42.00 -4.50
N LEU A 30 -1.92 41.56 -3.26
CA LEU A 30 -0.86 41.36 -2.27
C LEU A 30 0.00 40.17 -2.69
N PHE A 31 -0.57 39.11 -3.25
CA PHE A 31 0.19 38.06 -3.90
C PHE A 31 1.03 38.67 -5.03
N ALA A 32 0.45 39.44 -5.96
CA ALA A 32 1.22 40.11 -7.00
C ALA A 32 2.26 41.10 -6.44
N LEU A 33 1.93 41.87 -5.39
CA LEU A 33 2.78 42.88 -4.75
C LEU A 33 3.84 42.28 -3.83
N LEU A 34 3.68 41.05 -3.34
CA LEU A 34 4.69 40.28 -2.61
C LEU A 34 5.52 39.48 -3.58
N LEU A 35 4.90 38.93 -4.63
CA LEU A 35 5.55 38.22 -5.71
C LEU A 35 6.56 39.13 -6.42
N VAL A 36 6.23 40.38 -6.72
CA VAL A 36 7.19 41.30 -7.40
C VAL A 36 8.47 41.57 -6.59
N PRO A 37 8.45 42.00 -5.31
CA PRO A 37 9.63 42.20 -4.49
C PRO A 37 10.26 40.88 -4.05
N PHE A 38 9.49 39.81 -3.87
CA PHE A 38 10.03 38.47 -3.60
C PHE A 38 10.79 37.93 -4.80
N LEU A 39 10.23 38.05 -6.00
CA LEU A 39 10.92 37.77 -7.26
C LEU A 39 12.14 38.68 -7.42
N ARG A 40 12.07 39.94 -6.98
CA ARG A 40 13.22 40.87 -7.00
C ARG A 40 14.31 40.48 -5.98
N THR A 41 13.97 40.10 -4.76
CA THR A 41 14.93 39.67 -3.73
C THR A 41 15.53 38.33 -4.07
N ILE A 42 14.71 37.40 -4.55
CA ILE A 42 15.15 36.16 -5.20
C ILE A 42 16.09 36.50 -6.34
N PHE A 43 15.71 37.37 -7.27
CA PHE A 43 16.56 37.76 -8.39
C PHE A 43 17.92 38.30 -7.91
N THR A 44 17.95 39.17 -6.89
CA THR A 44 19.20 39.69 -6.33
C THR A 44 20.04 38.63 -5.60
N PHE A 45 19.41 37.76 -4.82
CA PHE A 45 20.08 36.66 -4.10
C PHE A 45 20.63 35.62 -5.09
N ILE A 46 19.87 35.34 -6.13
CA ILE A 46 20.21 34.44 -7.21
C ILE A 46 21.35 35.00 -8.07
N CYS A 47 21.35 36.29 -8.40
CA CYS A 47 22.50 36.95 -9.02
C CYS A 47 23.76 36.85 -8.15
N SER A 48 23.61 36.81 -6.81
CA SER A 48 24.72 36.64 -5.88
C SER A 48 25.26 35.20 -5.80
N LEU A 49 24.43 34.19 -6.09
CA LEU A 49 24.84 32.78 -6.07
C LEU A 49 25.45 32.31 -7.40
N ASP A 50 25.24 33.05 -8.50
CA ASP A 50 25.57 32.61 -9.86
C ASP A 50 27.06 32.74 -10.25
N GLN A 51 27.94 33.22 -9.38
CA GLN A 51 29.35 33.36 -9.77
C GLN A 51 30.13 32.03 -9.91
N ASN A 52 29.60 30.90 -9.41
CA ASN A 52 30.41 29.68 -9.26
C ASN A 52 29.93 28.41 -9.99
N SER A 53 28.82 28.43 -10.75
CA SER A 53 28.28 27.20 -11.37
C SER A 53 28.40 27.20 -12.89
N THR A 54 29.57 26.84 -13.41
CA THR A 54 29.78 26.51 -14.81
C THR A 54 29.39 25.04 -15.08
N SER A 55 28.54 24.82 -16.10
CA SER A 55 28.18 23.52 -16.71
C SER A 55 26.87 22.85 -16.25
N THR A 56 25.72 23.28 -16.80
CA THR A 56 24.41 22.60 -16.63
C THR A 56 23.43 22.80 -17.81
N SER A 57 23.85 22.63 -19.07
CA SER A 57 22.92 22.77 -20.21
C SER A 57 21.83 21.69 -20.26
N ASN A 58 22.09 20.50 -19.71
CA ASN A 58 21.13 19.39 -19.75
C ASN A 58 20.13 19.39 -18.57
N THR A 59 20.40 20.16 -17.51
CA THR A 59 19.61 20.10 -16.26
C THR A 59 18.21 20.70 -16.40
N TYR A 60 18.00 21.62 -17.36
CA TYR A 60 16.69 22.26 -17.55
C TYR A 60 15.65 21.37 -18.25
N LEU A 61 16.11 20.31 -18.92
CA LEU A 61 15.22 19.35 -19.56
C LEU A 61 14.63 18.43 -18.49
N GLU A 62 15.47 17.85 -17.63
CA GLU A 62 15.08 16.94 -16.54
C GLU A 62 14.15 17.59 -15.50
N ILE A 63 14.19 18.92 -15.38
CA ILE A 63 13.34 19.66 -14.46
C ILE A 63 11.90 19.69 -15.01
N GLY A 64 11.04 18.85 -14.41
CA GLY A 64 9.59 18.82 -14.62
C GLY A 64 9.15 18.10 -15.90
N GLU A 65 9.89 17.08 -16.34
CA GLU A 65 9.51 16.26 -17.49
C GLU A 65 8.18 15.52 -17.31
N ASP A 66 7.84 15.23 -16.06
CA ASP A 66 6.65 14.46 -15.70
C ASP A 66 5.38 15.30 -15.57
N SER A 67 5.45 16.61 -15.86
CA SER A 67 4.32 17.53 -15.75
C SER A 67 3.92 18.15 -17.10
N VAL A 68 2.61 18.37 -17.29
CA VAL A 68 2.05 19.07 -18.47
C VAL A 68 2.64 20.47 -18.65
N TYR A 69 3.18 21.09 -17.60
CA TYR A 69 3.83 22.39 -17.69
C TYR A 69 5.04 22.42 -18.64
N ILE A 70 5.62 21.28 -19.00
CA ILE A 70 6.64 21.19 -20.04
C ILE A 70 6.16 21.76 -21.39
N PHE A 71 4.85 21.73 -21.68
CA PHE A 71 4.30 22.23 -22.93
C PHE A 71 4.46 23.73 -23.15
N PHE A 72 4.62 24.53 -22.08
CA PHE A 72 4.96 25.95 -22.21
C PHE A 72 6.31 26.19 -22.89
N MET A 73 7.16 25.16 -22.97
CA MET A 73 8.45 25.23 -23.66
C MET A 73 8.31 25.00 -25.18
N SER A 74 7.22 24.38 -25.64
CA SER A 74 6.96 24.09 -27.05
C SER A 74 6.62 25.36 -27.85
N SER A 75 6.83 25.32 -29.17
CA SER A 75 6.29 26.32 -30.10
C SER A 75 4.86 26.02 -30.56
N SER A 76 4.33 24.83 -30.26
CA SER A 76 3.00 24.39 -30.65
C SER A 76 1.90 25.06 -29.82
N SER A 77 0.99 25.79 -30.49
CA SER A 77 -0.16 26.42 -29.83
C SER A 77 -1.09 25.40 -29.14
N ILE A 78 -1.20 24.18 -29.68
CA ILE A 78 -2.03 23.13 -29.07
C ILE A 78 -1.45 22.73 -27.71
N ALA A 79 -0.13 22.58 -27.63
CA ALA A 79 0.55 22.24 -26.37
C ALA A 79 0.32 23.34 -25.32
N TRP A 80 0.40 24.61 -25.73
CA TRP A 80 0.08 25.75 -24.86
C TRP A 80 -1.36 25.73 -24.35
N VAL A 81 -2.33 25.49 -25.23
CA VAL A 81 -3.74 25.40 -24.85
C VAL A 81 -3.96 24.24 -23.86
N SER A 82 -3.32 23.09 -24.07
CA SER A 82 -3.38 21.96 -23.15
C SER A 82 -2.81 22.32 -21.76
N ALA A 83 -1.65 22.98 -21.69
CA ALA A 83 -1.09 23.40 -20.41
C ALA A 83 -1.95 24.45 -19.70
N LEU A 84 -2.48 25.43 -20.43
CA LEU A 84 -3.40 26.41 -19.86
C LEU A 84 -4.69 25.78 -19.36
N ALA A 85 -5.23 24.78 -20.06
CA ALA A 85 -6.41 24.07 -19.62
C ALA A 85 -6.17 23.34 -18.29
N VAL A 86 -5.05 22.62 -18.17
CA VAL A 86 -4.68 21.94 -16.91
C VAL A 86 -4.47 22.93 -15.77
N LEU A 87 -3.73 24.02 -16.01
CA LEU A 87 -3.52 25.08 -15.03
C LEU A 87 -4.86 25.69 -14.58
N ALA A 88 -5.76 25.98 -15.52
CA ALA A 88 -7.07 26.54 -15.21
C ALA A 88 -7.92 25.56 -14.39
N THR A 89 -7.90 24.27 -14.74
CA THR A 89 -8.59 23.23 -13.96
C THR A 89 -8.06 23.17 -12.53
N GLN A 90 -6.74 23.11 -12.34
CA GLN A 90 -6.14 23.09 -11.00
C GLN A 90 -6.48 24.36 -10.20
N ALA A 91 -6.37 25.54 -10.83
CA ALA A 91 -6.73 26.80 -10.19
C ALA A 91 -8.21 26.85 -9.78
N VAL A 92 -9.12 26.38 -10.64
CA VAL A 92 -10.56 26.29 -10.34
C VAL A 92 -10.82 25.33 -9.17
N CYS A 93 -10.16 24.16 -9.13
CA CYS A 93 -10.26 23.25 -8.00
C CYS A 93 -9.85 23.93 -6.69
N PHE A 94 -8.70 24.61 -6.65
CA PHE A 94 -8.28 25.34 -5.44
C PHE A 94 -9.22 26.49 -5.07
N VAL A 95 -9.76 27.21 -6.06
CA VAL A 95 -10.77 28.25 -5.80
C VAL A 95 -12.03 27.64 -5.17
N PHE A 96 -12.48 26.46 -5.59
CA PHE A 96 -13.61 25.79 -4.94
C PHE A 96 -13.33 25.43 -3.47
N PHE A 97 -12.14 24.90 -3.16
CA PHE A 97 -11.78 24.63 -1.77
C PHE A 97 -11.67 25.92 -0.94
N ILE A 98 -11.07 26.97 -1.50
CA ILE A 98 -11.01 28.27 -0.83
C ILE A 98 -12.44 28.81 -0.63
N ASP A 99 -13.33 28.72 -1.61
CA ASP A 99 -14.73 29.16 -1.53
C ASP A 99 -15.48 28.41 -0.42
N ALA A 100 -15.33 27.09 -0.36
CA ALA A 100 -15.91 26.24 0.69
C ALA A 100 -15.36 26.55 2.10
N ALA A 101 -14.13 27.06 2.19
CA ALA A 101 -13.52 27.50 3.44
C ALA A 101 -14.11 28.81 3.98
N TRP A 102 -14.91 29.55 3.20
CA TRP A 102 -15.46 30.82 3.66
C TRP A 102 -16.79 30.63 4.40
N LEU A 103 -16.89 31.26 5.56
CA LEU A 103 -18.12 31.30 6.35
C LEU A 103 -19.16 32.19 5.65
N GLU A 104 -20.18 31.58 5.04
CA GLU A 104 -21.36 32.28 4.54
C GLU A 104 -22.55 31.99 5.46
N PHE A 105 -22.97 32.97 6.27
CA PHE A 105 -23.98 32.80 7.33
C PHE A 105 -25.36 32.32 6.82
N ASP A 106 -25.66 32.54 5.54
CA ASP A 106 -26.96 32.23 4.93
C ASP A 106 -26.95 30.95 4.10
N LYS A 107 -25.81 30.28 3.94
CA LYS A 107 -25.70 29.02 3.19
C LYS A 107 -25.12 27.91 4.06
N GLU A 108 -25.47 26.67 3.73
CA GLU A 108 -24.89 25.45 4.33
C GLU A 108 -23.44 25.27 3.88
N GLY A 109 -22.54 26.16 4.31
CA GLY A 109 -21.11 26.01 4.10
C GLY A 109 -20.55 24.87 4.96
N GLU A 110 -19.43 24.28 4.52
CA GLU A 110 -18.67 23.26 5.27
C GLU A 110 -17.88 23.84 6.46
N TRP A 111 -18.05 25.13 6.75
CA TRP A 111 -17.41 25.74 7.90
C TRP A 111 -17.82 25.03 9.19
N GLU A 112 -16.83 24.50 9.90
CA GLU A 112 -17.07 23.81 11.16
C GLU A 112 -16.82 24.76 12.33
N TYR A 113 -17.87 25.07 13.06
CA TYR A 113 -17.78 25.84 14.30
C TYR A 113 -16.94 25.08 15.35
N SER A 114 -15.90 25.74 15.87
CA SER A 114 -15.05 25.15 16.91
C SER A 114 -15.69 25.16 18.30
N PHE A 115 -16.71 25.99 18.53
CA PHE A 115 -17.36 26.10 19.83
C PHE A 115 -18.82 25.63 19.80
N SER A 116 -19.21 24.87 20.82
CA SER A 116 -20.62 24.57 21.10
C SER A 116 -21.03 25.22 22.42
N CYS A 117 -22.13 25.99 22.41
CA CYS A 117 -22.64 26.66 23.60
C CYS A 117 -24.00 26.04 23.97
N PRO A 118 -24.11 25.35 25.13
CA PRO A 118 -25.40 24.86 25.62
C PRO A 118 -26.38 26.01 25.86
N ARG A 119 -27.69 25.80 25.68
CA ARG A 119 -28.72 26.85 25.91
C ARG A 119 -28.67 27.42 27.32
N ASP A 120 -28.36 26.58 28.29
CA ASP A 120 -28.49 26.90 29.71
C ASP A 120 -27.16 27.32 30.36
N ASN A 121 -26.08 27.47 29.57
CA ASN A 121 -24.78 27.86 30.08
C ASN A 121 -24.13 28.96 29.22
N ILE A 122 -23.51 29.93 29.88
CA ILE A 122 -22.72 30.99 29.26
C ILE A 122 -21.34 30.45 28.82
N ASP A 123 -20.87 29.37 29.46
CA ASP A 123 -19.60 28.73 29.14
C ASP A 123 -19.71 27.86 27.88
N CYS A 124 -19.08 28.33 26.80
CA CYS A 124 -18.94 27.55 25.57
C CYS A 124 -17.76 26.58 25.66
N GLN A 125 -17.94 25.37 25.17
CA GLN A 125 -16.88 24.36 25.10
C GLN A 125 -16.23 24.40 23.72
N ASN A 126 -14.89 24.40 23.70
CA ASN A 126 -14.11 24.24 22.48
C ASN A 126 -14.05 22.75 22.13
N ASN A 127 -14.62 22.38 21.00
CA ASN A 127 -14.63 21.01 20.47
C ASN A 127 -13.50 20.76 19.46
N SER A 128 -12.62 21.74 19.21
CA SER A 128 -11.47 21.55 18.34
C SER A 128 -10.43 20.65 19.02
N GLU A 129 -10.15 19.50 18.40
CA GLU A 129 -9.08 18.57 18.79
C GLU A 129 -7.78 18.85 18.02
N VAL A 130 -7.77 19.89 17.18
CA VAL A 130 -6.59 20.29 16.41
C VAL A 130 -5.53 20.83 17.37
N ASN A 131 -4.35 20.22 17.31
CA ASN A 131 -3.20 20.64 18.09
C ASN A 131 -1.98 20.92 17.19
N TYR A 132 -0.85 21.29 17.78
CA TYR A 132 0.37 21.59 17.03
C TYR A 132 0.90 20.38 16.23
N VAL A 133 0.56 19.14 16.62
CA VAL A 133 0.99 17.92 15.91
C VAL A 133 0.36 17.88 14.53
N GLY A 134 -0.93 18.19 14.42
CA GLY A 134 -1.59 18.33 13.13
C GLY A 134 -0.86 19.34 12.25
N TRP A 135 -0.56 20.53 12.77
CA TRP A 135 0.08 21.60 11.99
C TRP A 135 1.48 21.22 11.52
N ILE A 136 2.22 20.46 12.33
CA ILE A 136 3.50 19.88 11.93
C ILE A 136 3.32 18.90 10.76
N PHE A 137 2.30 18.03 10.79
CA PHE A 137 2.03 17.11 9.68
C PHE A 137 1.62 17.85 8.40
N LEU A 138 0.78 18.87 8.50
CA LEU A 138 0.41 19.72 7.36
C LEU A 138 1.66 20.36 6.74
N ALA A 139 2.53 20.95 7.57
CA ALA A 139 3.78 21.55 7.12
C ALA A 139 4.73 20.51 6.51
N LEU A 140 4.82 19.31 7.09
CA LEU A 140 5.66 18.22 6.61
C LEU A 140 5.19 17.70 5.24
N PHE A 141 3.89 17.41 5.08
CA PHE A 141 3.36 16.95 3.79
C PHE A 141 3.44 18.03 2.71
N GLY A 142 3.07 19.26 3.06
CA GLY A 142 3.26 20.40 2.17
C GLY A 142 4.71 20.55 1.74
N PHE A 143 5.67 20.43 2.66
CA PHE A 143 7.09 20.51 2.35
C PHE A 143 7.55 19.37 1.42
N ILE A 144 7.21 18.11 1.74
CA ILE A 144 7.66 16.96 0.94
C ILE A 144 7.14 17.04 -0.50
N HIS A 145 5.86 17.36 -0.69
CA HIS A 145 5.25 17.39 -2.02
C HIS A 145 5.64 18.65 -2.80
N LEU A 146 5.59 19.83 -2.17
CA LEU A 146 5.68 21.10 -2.89
C LEU A 146 7.11 21.62 -3.05
N THR A 147 8.09 21.09 -2.31
CA THR A 147 9.48 21.55 -2.41
C THR A 147 10.07 21.28 -3.79
N CYS A 148 9.76 20.13 -4.40
CA CYS A 148 10.26 19.81 -5.75
C CYS A 148 9.76 20.85 -6.76
N ASP A 149 8.46 21.13 -6.77
CA ASP A 149 7.84 22.10 -7.68
C ASP A 149 8.35 23.53 -7.44
N LEU A 150 8.49 23.91 -6.17
CA LEU A 150 9.04 25.21 -5.79
C LEU A 150 10.47 25.40 -6.29
N LEU A 151 11.34 24.42 -6.04
CA LEU A 151 12.75 24.47 -6.44
C LEU A 151 12.89 24.41 -7.97
N ASN A 152 12.06 23.61 -8.63
CA ASN A 152 12.05 23.47 -10.09
C ASN A 152 11.56 24.76 -10.76
N GLY A 153 10.46 25.34 -10.28
CA GLY A 153 9.95 26.62 -10.75
C GLY A 153 10.98 27.74 -10.57
N LEU A 154 11.62 27.78 -9.39
CA LEU A 154 12.68 28.75 -9.10
C LEU A 154 13.89 28.60 -10.02
N ARG A 155 14.36 27.36 -10.24
CA ARG A 155 15.47 27.07 -11.16
C ARG A 155 15.15 27.45 -12.61
N LEU A 156 13.90 27.27 -13.06
CA LEU A 156 13.46 27.69 -14.40
C LEU A 156 13.44 29.22 -14.54
N VAL A 157 12.90 29.93 -13.55
CA VAL A 157 12.94 31.41 -13.50
C VAL A 157 14.38 31.92 -13.48
N TRP A 158 15.27 31.25 -12.73
CA TRP A 158 16.70 31.58 -12.73
C TRP A 158 17.36 31.32 -14.09
N GLY A 159 17.14 30.14 -14.67
CA GLY A 159 17.66 29.77 -15.98
C GLY A 159 17.22 30.78 -17.05
N ALA A 160 15.96 31.22 -17.00
CA ALA A 160 15.43 32.23 -17.90
C ALA A 160 16.23 33.54 -17.88
N SER A 161 16.69 33.98 -16.70
CA SER A 161 17.52 35.19 -16.56
C SER A 161 18.83 35.08 -17.34
N LYS A 162 19.43 33.89 -17.45
CA LYS A 162 20.69 33.68 -18.18
C LYS A 162 20.52 33.80 -19.69
N TYR A 163 19.34 33.45 -20.20
CA TYR A 163 19.01 33.53 -21.63
C TYR A 163 18.49 34.92 -22.05
N GLY A 164 18.39 35.89 -21.13
CA GLY A 164 17.89 37.23 -21.37
C GLY A 164 16.48 37.26 -21.99
N PHE A 165 16.18 38.30 -22.77
CA PHE A 165 14.90 38.45 -23.48
C PHE A 165 14.78 37.59 -24.75
N SER A 166 15.52 36.49 -24.84
CA SER A 166 15.30 35.53 -25.93
C SER A 166 13.97 34.81 -25.75
N MET A 167 13.36 34.35 -26.85
CA MET A 167 12.12 33.56 -26.79
C MET A 167 12.25 32.32 -25.91
N LYS A 168 13.45 31.72 -25.85
CA LYS A 168 13.74 30.57 -24.96
C LYS A 168 13.67 30.99 -23.48
N GLY A 169 14.30 32.10 -23.13
CA GLY A 169 14.24 32.66 -21.78
C GLY A 169 12.82 33.01 -21.35
N ILE A 170 12.04 33.65 -22.23
CA ILE A 170 10.63 34.00 -21.96
C ILE A 170 9.79 32.74 -21.69
N ARG A 171 9.94 31.68 -22.50
CA ARG A 171 9.20 30.42 -22.28
C ARG A 171 9.57 29.74 -20.97
N MET A 172 10.86 29.70 -20.64
CA MET A 172 11.34 29.18 -19.35
C MET A 172 10.77 29.99 -18.17
N PHE A 173 10.74 31.32 -18.30
CA PHE A 173 10.18 32.20 -17.28
C PHE A 173 8.69 31.94 -17.08
N ILE A 174 7.91 31.87 -18.16
CA ILE A 174 6.46 31.63 -18.09
C ILE A 174 6.16 30.28 -17.42
N ARG A 175 6.87 29.21 -17.83
CA ARG A 175 6.72 27.89 -17.21
C ARG A 175 7.04 27.93 -15.71
N GLY A 176 8.20 28.48 -15.34
CA GLY A 176 8.62 28.58 -13.96
C GLY A 176 7.68 29.45 -13.11
N PHE A 177 7.17 30.54 -13.69
CA PHE A 177 6.22 31.43 -13.04
C PHE A 177 4.89 30.73 -12.72
N PHE A 178 4.32 29.99 -13.67
CA PHE A 178 3.06 29.27 -13.44
C PHE A 178 3.22 28.12 -12.45
N LEU A 179 4.28 27.33 -12.58
CA LEU A 179 4.59 26.25 -11.62
C LEU A 179 4.76 26.81 -10.20
N PHE A 180 5.50 27.91 -10.06
CA PHE A 180 5.64 28.59 -8.80
C PHE A 180 4.30 29.14 -8.27
N SER A 181 3.52 29.79 -9.13
CA SER A 181 2.23 30.39 -8.74
C SER A 181 1.22 29.35 -8.25
N ILE A 182 1.12 28.20 -8.93
CA ILE A 182 0.20 27.12 -8.53
C ILE A 182 0.65 26.46 -7.22
N THR A 183 1.97 26.32 -7.01
CA THR A 183 2.53 25.81 -5.75
C THR A 183 2.14 26.71 -4.57
N PHE A 184 2.24 28.03 -4.74
CA PHE A 184 1.82 28.99 -3.71
C PHE A 184 0.31 29.00 -3.49
N LEU A 185 -0.48 28.89 -4.57
CA LEU A 185 -1.93 28.78 -4.44
C LEU A 185 -2.31 27.51 -3.67
N THR A 186 -1.62 26.41 -3.90
CA THR A 186 -1.82 25.14 -3.18
C THR A 186 -1.51 25.30 -1.69
N LEU A 187 -0.36 25.91 -1.34
CA LEU A 187 -0.01 26.19 0.06
C LEU A 187 -1.07 27.07 0.73
N TYR A 188 -1.49 28.14 0.05
CA TYR A 188 -2.49 29.06 0.55
C TYR A 188 -3.84 28.36 0.77
N ALA A 189 -4.34 27.65 -0.24
CA ALA A 189 -5.58 26.89 -0.15
C ALA A 189 -5.52 25.85 0.97
N THR A 190 -4.40 25.13 1.11
CA THR A 190 -4.18 24.15 2.17
C THR A 190 -4.28 24.78 3.55
N VAL A 191 -3.62 25.91 3.79
CA VAL A 191 -3.67 26.57 5.10
C VAL A 191 -5.07 27.11 5.39
N VAL A 192 -5.70 27.79 4.42
CA VAL A 192 -7.01 28.43 4.61
C VAL A 192 -8.11 27.39 4.80
N TYR A 193 -8.18 26.38 3.92
CA TYR A 193 -9.18 25.33 3.99
C TYR A 193 -9.07 24.54 5.30
N ASN A 194 -7.87 24.05 5.64
CA ASN A 194 -7.69 23.28 6.87
C ASN A 194 -8.02 24.08 8.13
N LYS A 195 -7.67 25.37 8.16
CA LYS A 195 -8.01 26.26 9.28
C LYS A 195 -9.53 26.43 9.43
N ALA A 196 -10.27 26.40 8.34
CA ALA A 196 -11.72 26.59 8.31
C ALA A 196 -12.52 25.31 8.61
N THR A 197 -12.04 24.16 8.17
CA THR A 197 -12.85 22.93 8.12
C THR A 197 -12.36 21.78 9.00
N SER A 198 -11.17 21.87 9.62
CA SER A 198 -10.64 20.73 10.39
C SER A 198 -11.07 20.77 11.86
N ARG A 199 -11.78 19.74 12.32
CA ARG A 199 -12.10 19.52 13.74
C ARG A 199 -11.04 18.71 14.48
N SER A 200 -10.41 17.77 13.81
CA SER A 200 -9.38 16.89 14.37
C SER A 200 -8.08 16.92 13.56
N ASN A 201 -6.99 16.42 14.15
CA ASN A 201 -5.74 16.25 13.41
C ASN A 201 -5.87 15.28 12.24
N VAL A 202 -6.79 14.30 12.33
CA VAL A 202 -7.05 13.34 11.25
C VAL A 202 -7.71 14.03 10.07
N ASP A 203 -8.72 14.87 10.33
CA ASP A 203 -9.38 15.66 9.28
C ASP A 203 -8.38 16.56 8.56
N MET A 204 -7.49 17.19 9.34
CA MET A 204 -6.47 18.06 8.77
C MET A 204 -5.49 17.33 7.86
N ILE A 205 -5.11 16.10 8.21
CA ILE A 205 -4.27 15.24 7.35
C ILE A 205 -5.03 14.86 6.09
N LEU A 206 -6.28 14.41 6.20
CA LEU A 206 -7.11 14.02 5.07
C LEU A 206 -7.32 15.17 4.08
N ASN A 207 -7.72 16.34 4.58
CA ASN A 207 -7.93 17.55 3.79
C ASN A 207 -6.63 18.00 3.10
N THR A 208 -5.50 17.93 3.80
CA THR A 208 -4.18 18.23 3.21
C THR A 208 -3.84 17.27 2.06
N VAL A 209 -4.04 15.96 2.24
CA VAL A 209 -3.76 14.96 1.19
C VAL A 209 -4.65 15.18 -0.03
N ILE A 210 -5.94 15.49 0.15
CA ILE A 210 -6.86 15.79 -0.95
C ILE A 210 -6.39 17.02 -1.73
N LEU A 211 -5.98 18.09 -1.05
CA LEU A 211 -5.50 19.31 -1.70
C LEU A 211 -4.16 19.10 -2.42
N LEU A 212 -3.25 18.32 -1.85
CA LEU A 212 -2.00 17.94 -2.52
C LEU A 212 -2.25 17.07 -3.75
N PHE A 213 -3.25 16.19 -3.72
CA PHE A 213 -3.64 15.40 -4.89
C PHE A 213 -4.09 16.28 -6.07
N VAL A 214 -4.73 17.43 -5.82
CA VAL A 214 -5.07 18.40 -6.87
C VAL A 214 -3.81 18.96 -7.54
N ASN A 215 -2.73 19.19 -6.78
CA ASN A 215 -1.44 19.63 -7.32
C ASN A 215 -0.82 18.58 -8.25
N ASP A 216 -0.96 17.28 -7.93
CA ASP A 216 -0.43 16.17 -8.74
C ASP A 216 -1.27 15.85 -10.00
N LEU A 217 -2.41 16.53 -10.21
CA LEU A 217 -3.30 16.26 -11.36
C LEU A 217 -2.62 16.46 -12.71
N ASP A 218 -1.74 17.46 -12.82
CA ASP A 218 -1.01 17.73 -14.04
C ASP A 218 -0.13 16.53 -14.46
N GLU A 219 0.58 15.89 -13.54
CA GLU A 219 1.36 14.69 -13.84
C GLU A 219 0.49 13.52 -14.33
N LYS A 220 -0.66 13.32 -13.68
CA LYS A 220 -1.61 12.25 -14.08
C LYS A 220 -2.22 12.53 -15.44
N LEU A 221 -2.50 13.79 -15.75
CA LEU A 221 -3.00 14.21 -17.06
C LEU A 221 -1.93 14.05 -18.13
N LEU A 222 -0.65 14.33 -17.86
CA LEU A 222 0.44 14.05 -18.81
C LEU A 222 0.53 12.54 -19.11
N LYS A 223 0.51 11.70 -18.07
CA LYS A 223 0.51 10.23 -18.21
C LYS A 223 -0.70 9.75 -19.02
N SER A 224 -1.85 10.37 -18.83
CA SER A 224 -3.06 10.08 -19.61
C SER A 224 -2.92 10.51 -21.08
N LEU A 225 -2.38 11.71 -21.33
CA LEU A 225 -2.08 12.18 -22.69
C LEU A 225 -1.07 11.28 -23.40
N HIS A 226 -0.05 10.79 -22.69
CA HIS A 226 0.91 9.82 -23.22
C HIS A 226 0.23 8.51 -23.63
N ALA A 227 -0.77 8.05 -22.87
CA ALA A 227 -1.53 6.86 -23.22
C ALA A 227 -2.46 7.08 -24.43
N ILE A 228 -3.05 8.27 -24.57
CA ILE A 228 -4.02 8.59 -25.63
C ILE A 228 -3.33 8.92 -26.96
N SER A 229 -2.24 9.70 -26.93
CA SER A 229 -1.55 10.17 -28.12
C SER A 229 -0.03 10.19 -27.91
N PRO A 230 0.62 9.01 -27.82
CA PRO A 230 2.06 8.91 -27.60
C PRO A 230 2.87 9.59 -28.71
N GLU A 231 2.47 9.41 -29.98
CA GLU A 231 3.18 9.98 -31.13
C GLU A 231 3.20 11.52 -31.11
N TRP A 232 2.08 12.15 -30.75
CA TRP A 232 2.02 13.60 -30.62
C TRP A 232 2.90 14.10 -29.49
N LEU A 233 2.85 13.43 -28.34
CA LEU A 233 3.64 13.80 -27.18
C LEU A 233 5.15 13.65 -27.42
N GLU A 234 5.59 12.54 -28.03
CA GLU A 234 6.98 12.32 -28.43
C GLU A 234 7.47 13.42 -29.38
N LYS A 235 6.63 13.82 -30.35
CA LYS A 235 6.94 14.93 -31.26
C LYS A 235 7.17 16.23 -30.50
N ILE A 236 6.28 16.61 -29.58
CA ILE A 236 6.41 17.83 -28.78
C ILE A 236 7.66 17.78 -27.89
N THR A 237 7.91 16.66 -27.21
CA THR A 237 9.08 16.50 -26.34
C THR A 237 10.39 16.56 -27.15
N SER A 238 10.43 15.97 -28.34
CA SER A 238 11.59 16.04 -29.23
C SER A 238 11.87 17.47 -29.75
N GLU A 239 10.81 18.24 -30.04
CA GLU A 239 10.90 19.65 -30.42
C GLU A 239 11.46 20.51 -29.28
N ILE A 240 11.03 20.24 -28.04
CA ILE A 240 11.54 20.92 -26.85
C ILE A 240 13.02 20.56 -26.64
N ALA A 241 13.38 19.28 -26.68
CA ALA A 241 14.77 18.83 -26.52
C ALA A 241 15.71 19.51 -27.53
N THR A 242 15.33 19.50 -28.81
CA THR A 242 16.11 20.15 -29.88
C THR A 242 16.18 21.67 -29.72
N SER A 243 15.08 22.31 -29.30
CA SER A 243 15.03 23.77 -29.08
C SER A 243 15.95 24.22 -27.93
N PHE A 244 16.14 23.40 -26.90
CA PHE A 244 16.93 23.76 -25.72
C PHE A 244 18.36 23.19 -25.73
N GLY A 245 18.80 22.63 -26.85
CA GLY A 245 20.17 22.12 -27.01
C GLY A 245 20.44 20.86 -26.20
N GLY A 246 19.40 20.21 -25.69
CA GLY A 246 19.50 18.87 -25.12
C GLY A 246 19.75 17.88 -26.25
N SER A 247 20.83 17.10 -26.15
CA SER A 247 21.01 15.98 -27.07
C SER A 247 19.82 15.04 -26.89
N ALA A 248 19.00 14.87 -27.93
CA ALA A 248 17.79 14.01 -27.89
C ALA A 248 18.07 12.56 -27.47
N ARG A 249 19.35 12.16 -27.39
CA ARG A 249 19.81 10.84 -26.96
C ARG A 249 19.71 10.58 -25.45
N THR A 250 19.71 11.60 -24.57
CA THR A 250 19.68 11.36 -23.10
C THR A 250 18.28 11.23 -22.53
N ASN A 251 17.25 11.90 -23.10
CA ASN A 251 15.89 11.79 -22.57
C ASN A 251 15.19 10.48 -22.91
N ILE A 252 15.37 9.96 -24.13
CA ILE A 252 14.81 8.65 -24.49
C ILE A 252 15.42 7.56 -23.59
N GLN A 253 16.66 7.74 -23.10
CA GLN A 253 17.31 6.76 -22.24
C GLN A 253 16.74 6.74 -20.81
N CYS A 254 16.32 7.88 -20.24
CA CYS A 254 15.70 7.90 -18.92
C CYS A 254 14.24 7.43 -18.96
N THR A 255 13.44 7.88 -19.93
CA THR A 255 12.04 7.42 -20.08
C THR A 255 11.98 5.95 -20.50
N SER A 256 12.90 5.48 -21.37
CA SER A 256 12.99 4.05 -21.68
C SER A 256 13.49 3.23 -20.51
N MET A 257 14.41 3.74 -19.68
CA MET A 257 14.84 3.04 -18.46
C MET A 257 13.72 2.98 -17.42
N PHE A 258 12.95 4.06 -17.24
CA PHE A 258 11.81 4.07 -16.35
C PHE A 258 10.69 3.16 -16.86
N HIS A 259 10.40 3.19 -18.16
CA HIS A 259 9.46 2.26 -18.77
C HIS A 259 9.95 0.82 -18.62
N GLN A 260 11.25 0.55 -18.83
CA GLN A 260 11.86 -0.77 -18.65
C GLN A 260 11.85 -1.22 -17.18
N LEU A 261 11.98 -0.29 -16.25
CA LEU A 261 11.85 -0.56 -14.82
C LEU A 261 10.40 -0.87 -14.46
N ASN A 262 9.44 -0.14 -15.03
CA ASN A 262 8.03 -0.37 -14.79
C ASN A 262 7.55 -1.70 -15.38
N THR A 263 8.01 -2.08 -16.58
CA THR A 263 7.76 -3.42 -17.13
C THR A 263 8.42 -4.50 -16.30
N LYS A 264 9.64 -4.27 -15.78
CA LYS A 264 10.27 -5.21 -14.84
C LYS A 264 9.51 -5.34 -13.52
N ASN A 265 8.97 -4.24 -12.99
CA ASN A 265 8.15 -4.27 -11.78
C ASN A 265 6.85 -5.05 -12.02
N GLN A 266 6.18 -4.82 -13.15
CA GLN A 266 5.01 -5.62 -13.56
C GLN A 266 5.35 -7.11 -13.75
N GLU A 267 6.51 -7.41 -14.35
CA GLU A 267 7.00 -8.79 -14.46
C GLU A 267 7.27 -9.41 -13.09
N LEU A 268 7.84 -8.63 -12.15
CA LEU A 268 8.06 -9.06 -10.78
C LEU A 268 6.74 -9.35 -10.07
N ASP A 269 5.73 -8.50 -10.21
CA ASP A 269 4.42 -8.69 -9.59
C ASP A 269 3.74 -9.97 -10.12
N MET A 270 3.81 -10.22 -11.43
CA MET A 270 3.32 -11.47 -12.00
C MET A 270 4.09 -12.70 -11.49
N LYS A 271 5.41 -12.59 -11.30
CA LYS A 271 6.23 -13.64 -10.70
C LYS A 271 5.88 -13.89 -9.24
N VAL A 272 5.67 -12.84 -8.45
CA VAL A 272 5.23 -12.93 -7.05
C VAL A 272 3.87 -13.64 -6.98
N GLN A 273 2.90 -13.23 -7.80
CA GLN A 273 1.59 -13.87 -7.85
C GLN A 273 1.66 -15.35 -8.26
N THR A 274 2.55 -15.69 -9.20
CA THR A 274 2.77 -17.08 -9.63
C THR A 274 3.41 -17.92 -8.51
N LEU A 275 4.35 -17.35 -7.77
CA LEU A 275 4.96 -17.99 -6.60
C LEU A 275 3.95 -18.22 -5.48
N GLU A 276 3.08 -17.25 -5.22
CA GLU A 276 2.00 -17.41 -4.23
C GLU A 276 1.03 -18.53 -4.60
N ARG A 277 0.59 -18.61 -5.86
CA ARG A 277 -0.26 -19.72 -6.34
C ARG A 277 0.45 -21.07 -6.19
N THR A 278 1.74 -21.12 -6.51
CA THR A 278 2.55 -22.35 -6.36
C THR A 278 2.66 -22.75 -4.90
N ARG A 279 2.88 -21.79 -3.99
CA ARG A 279 2.95 -22.02 -2.55
C ARG A 279 1.63 -22.57 -1.99
N VAL A 280 0.49 -22.03 -2.41
CA VAL A 280 -0.84 -22.54 -2.01
C VAL A 280 -1.07 -23.96 -2.52
N CYS A 281 -0.69 -24.27 -3.77
CA CYS A 281 -0.79 -25.62 -4.33
C CYS A 281 0.11 -26.62 -3.58
N GLN A 282 1.34 -26.22 -3.23
CA GLN A 282 2.24 -27.04 -2.43
C GLN A 282 1.71 -27.29 -1.02
N ALA A 283 1.12 -26.28 -0.37
CA ALA A 283 0.50 -26.43 0.95
C ALA A 283 -0.65 -27.45 0.91
N SER A 284 -1.56 -27.38 -0.07
CA SER A 284 -2.63 -28.37 -0.22
C SER A 284 -2.09 -29.79 -0.40
N ARG A 285 -0.97 -29.95 -1.13
CA ARG A 285 -0.36 -31.27 -1.33
C ARG A 285 0.29 -31.81 -0.05
N ILE A 286 0.79 -30.94 0.83
CA ILE A 286 1.29 -31.32 2.15
C ILE A 286 0.12 -31.82 3.02
N ASP A 287 -0.99 -31.10 3.05
CA ASP A 287 -2.19 -31.51 3.81
C ASP A 287 -2.73 -32.88 3.35
N ASP A 288 -2.69 -33.15 2.04
CA ASP A 288 -3.08 -34.46 1.49
C ASP A 288 -2.11 -35.57 1.92
N MET A 289 -0.81 -35.30 1.91
CA MET A 289 0.20 -36.26 2.38
C MET A 289 0.06 -36.53 3.88
N GLU A 290 -0.24 -35.51 4.69
CA GLU A 290 -0.47 -35.68 6.13
C GLU A 290 -1.71 -36.53 6.42
N ARG A 291 -2.80 -36.34 5.64
CA ARG A 291 -3.99 -37.19 5.72
C ARG A 291 -3.69 -38.65 5.37
N ASN A 292 -2.98 -38.88 4.27
CA ASN A 292 -2.57 -40.23 3.88
C ASN A 292 -1.64 -40.87 4.92
N GLN A 293 -0.74 -40.09 5.52
CA GLN A 293 0.13 -40.58 6.59
C GLN A 293 -0.67 -40.97 7.85
N ALA A 294 -1.67 -40.18 8.22
CA ALA A 294 -2.54 -40.48 9.36
C ALA A 294 -3.34 -41.79 9.13
N GLU A 295 -3.83 -42.01 7.91
CA GLU A 295 -4.52 -43.25 7.52
C GLU A 295 -3.60 -44.47 7.64
N ILE A 296 -2.37 -44.38 7.10
CA ILE A 296 -1.37 -45.45 7.21
C ILE A 296 -1.02 -45.76 8.68
N ILE A 297 -0.91 -44.74 9.54
CA ILE A 297 -0.65 -44.92 10.97
C ILE A 297 -1.83 -45.63 11.65
N ALA A 298 -3.06 -45.26 11.33
CA ALA A 298 -4.26 -45.92 11.86
C ALA A 298 -4.33 -47.39 11.46
N ASP A 299 -4.05 -47.70 10.19
CA ASP A 299 -4.02 -49.07 9.67
C ASP A 299 -2.93 -49.92 10.32
N ASN A 300 -1.71 -49.37 10.47
CA ASN A 300 -0.63 -50.06 11.18
C ASN A 300 -0.98 -50.34 12.64
N THR A 301 -1.69 -49.43 13.29
CA THR A 301 -2.17 -49.61 14.68
C THR A 301 -3.20 -50.75 14.76
N ASN A 302 -4.12 -50.84 13.79
CA ASN A 302 -5.09 -51.92 13.69
C ASN A 302 -4.41 -53.27 13.42
N LEU A 303 -3.44 -53.31 12.52
CA LEU A 303 -2.63 -54.51 12.24
C LEU A 303 -1.85 -54.97 13.48
N GLN A 304 -1.23 -54.06 14.24
CA GLN A 304 -0.57 -54.41 15.49
C GLN A 304 -1.53 -55.03 16.50
N LYS A 305 -2.74 -54.49 16.62
CA LYS A 305 -3.78 -55.06 17.49
C LYS A 305 -4.14 -56.50 17.07
N LYS A 306 -4.31 -56.75 15.77
CA LYS A 306 -4.57 -58.10 15.24
C LYS A 306 -3.42 -59.06 15.48
N ILE A 307 -2.17 -58.60 15.38
CA ILE A 307 -0.99 -59.43 15.69
C ILE A 307 -1.04 -59.88 17.16
N VAL A 308 -1.29 -58.95 18.09
CA VAL A 308 -1.42 -59.28 19.52
C VAL A 308 -2.57 -60.26 19.77
N GLU A 309 -3.71 -60.07 19.12
CA GLU A 309 -4.86 -60.99 19.21
C GLU A 309 -4.47 -62.41 18.74
N PHE A 310 -3.84 -62.54 17.57
CA PHE A 310 -3.36 -63.83 17.07
C PHE A 310 -2.29 -64.46 17.97
N GLU A 311 -1.39 -63.67 18.56
CA GLU A 311 -0.40 -64.17 19.52
C GLU A 311 -1.08 -64.74 20.78
N THR A 312 -2.14 -64.09 21.28
CA THR A 312 -2.92 -64.59 22.43
C THR A 312 -3.71 -65.85 22.11
N GLU A 313 -4.30 -65.93 20.91
CA GLU A 313 -4.98 -67.14 20.44
C GLU A 313 -4.00 -68.32 20.33
N THR A 314 -2.83 -68.07 19.71
CA THR A 314 -1.77 -69.07 19.56
C THR A 314 -1.26 -69.56 20.92
N ALA A 315 -1.11 -68.66 21.90
CA ALA A 315 -0.71 -69.03 23.26
C ALA A 315 -1.77 -69.91 23.94
N THR A 316 -3.05 -69.57 23.77
CA THR A 316 -4.18 -70.34 24.31
C THR A 316 -4.27 -71.74 23.69
N GLU A 317 -4.08 -71.85 22.38
CA GLU A 317 -4.05 -73.15 21.70
C GLU A 317 -2.87 -74.01 22.14
N LYS A 318 -1.68 -73.42 22.33
CA LYS A 318 -0.52 -74.14 22.88
C LYS A 318 -0.78 -74.67 24.29
N GLU A 319 -1.51 -73.93 25.13
CA GLU A 319 -1.90 -74.41 26.46
C GLU A 319 -2.90 -75.57 26.39
N LYS A 320 -3.91 -75.48 25.50
CA LYS A 320 -4.84 -76.59 25.24
C LYS A 320 -4.10 -77.84 24.76
N LEU A 321 -3.13 -77.68 23.87
CA LEU A 321 -2.31 -78.79 23.36
C LEU A 321 -1.52 -79.46 24.50
N LYS A 322 -0.87 -78.70 25.37
CA LYS A 322 -0.19 -79.24 26.56
C LYS A 322 -1.12 -80.03 27.48
N ASN A 323 -2.35 -79.54 27.69
CA ASN A 323 -3.35 -80.26 28.48
C ASN A 323 -3.76 -81.59 27.83
N VAL A 324 -3.95 -81.61 26.50
CA VAL A 324 -4.24 -82.85 25.76
C VAL A 324 -3.07 -83.82 25.81
N GLU A 325 -1.83 -83.35 25.66
CA GLU A 325 -0.63 -84.17 25.80
C GLU A 325 -0.53 -84.80 27.20
N ALA A 326 -0.80 -84.03 28.25
CA ALA A 326 -0.83 -84.55 29.63
C ALA A 326 -1.91 -85.62 29.82
N GLN A 327 -3.11 -85.42 29.25
CA GLN A 327 -4.18 -86.43 29.27
C GLN A 327 -3.77 -87.71 28.54
N ASN A 328 -3.14 -87.60 27.36
CA ASN A 328 -2.65 -88.76 26.61
C ASN A 328 -1.57 -89.53 27.38
N GLN A 329 -0.64 -88.84 28.04
CA GLN A 329 0.34 -89.49 28.91
C GLN A 329 -0.32 -90.23 30.07
N GLN A 330 -1.35 -89.65 30.70
CA GLN A 330 -2.11 -90.32 31.75
C GLN A 330 -2.84 -91.56 31.23
N LEU A 331 -3.42 -91.48 30.03
CA LEU A 331 -4.10 -92.60 29.40
C LEU A 331 -3.12 -93.74 29.07
N ASN A 332 -1.93 -93.42 28.55
CA ASN A 332 -0.89 -94.41 28.29
C ASN A 332 -0.47 -95.14 29.57
N LYS A 333 -0.28 -94.43 30.69
CA LYS A 333 -0.01 -95.07 31.98
C LYS A 333 -1.12 -96.02 32.43
N LYS A 334 -2.39 -95.69 32.16
CA LYS A 334 -3.53 -96.59 32.45
C LYS A 334 -3.49 -97.83 31.57
N ILE A 335 -3.15 -97.69 30.29
CA ILE A 335 -2.99 -98.82 29.37
C ILE A 335 -1.89 -99.75 29.88
N GLU A 336 -0.71 -99.22 30.25
CA GLU A 336 0.38 -100.01 30.82
C GLU A 336 -0.02 -100.74 32.11
N SER A 337 -0.78 -100.07 33.00
CA SER A 337 -1.32 -100.69 34.22
C SER A 337 -2.25 -101.86 33.89
N LEU A 338 -3.21 -101.67 32.97
CA LEU A 338 -4.15 -102.71 32.55
C LEU A 338 -3.45 -103.88 31.85
N GLU A 339 -2.41 -103.61 31.05
CA GLU A 339 -1.58 -104.65 30.44
C GLU A 339 -0.84 -105.48 31.50
N SER A 340 -0.33 -104.84 32.55
CA SER A 340 0.31 -105.53 33.66
C SER A 340 -0.68 -106.40 34.46
N GLU A 341 -1.90 -105.92 34.68
CA GLU A 341 -2.99 -106.67 35.31
C GLU A 341 -3.38 -107.89 34.47
N LEU A 342 -3.55 -107.73 33.15
CA LEU A 342 -3.83 -108.83 32.22
C LEU A 342 -2.72 -109.88 32.23
N LYS A 343 -1.45 -109.46 32.33
CA LYS A 343 -0.31 -110.38 32.40
C LYS A 343 -0.31 -111.20 33.69
N ASN A 344 -0.61 -110.56 34.83
CA ASN A 344 -0.75 -111.25 36.11
C ASN A 344 -1.92 -112.24 36.08
N LEU A 345 -3.09 -111.82 35.58
CA LEU A 345 -4.26 -112.68 35.42
C LEU A 345 -3.97 -113.91 34.54
N LYS A 346 -3.21 -113.71 33.44
CA LYS A 346 -2.77 -114.78 32.57
C LYS A 346 -1.83 -115.76 33.29
N ALA A 347 -0.92 -115.26 34.12
CA ALA A 347 -0.03 -116.09 34.92
C ALA A 347 -0.82 -116.90 35.96
N ASP A 348 -1.78 -116.29 36.65
CA ASP A 348 -2.66 -116.98 37.60
C ASP A 348 -3.44 -118.12 36.91
N LEU A 349 -4.00 -117.85 35.72
CA LEU A 349 -4.65 -118.86 34.87
C LEU A 349 -3.71 -120.01 34.49
N GLN A 350 -2.46 -119.71 34.12
CA GLN A 350 -1.46 -120.73 33.78
C GLN A 350 -1.10 -121.59 35.01
N THR A 351 -1.04 -120.99 36.20
CA THR A 351 -0.73 -121.67 37.46
C THR A 351 -1.87 -122.61 37.86
N LEU A 352 -3.12 -122.18 37.69
CA LEU A 352 -4.32 -123.02 37.84
C LEU A 352 -4.36 -124.17 36.84
N LEU A 353 -3.93 -123.94 35.59
CA LEU A 353 -3.84 -124.98 34.58
C LEU A 353 -2.78 -126.04 34.95
N ASN A 354 -1.62 -125.60 35.44
CA ASN A 354 -0.54 -126.51 35.86
C ASN A 354 -0.90 -127.30 37.12
N SER A 355 -1.63 -126.71 38.07
CA SER A 355 -2.12 -127.45 39.24
C SER A 355 -3.17 -128.50 38.87
N GLN A 356 -4.00 -128.26 37.84
CA GLN A 356 -4.88 -129.29 37.27
C GLN A 356 -4.11 -130.44 36.59
N ILE A 357 -2.97 -130.15 35.95
CA ILE A 357 -2.14 -131.17 35.29
C ILE A 357 -1.40 -132.04 36.33
N SER A 358 -0.94 -131.47 37.45
CA SER A 358 -0.25 -132.22 38.51
C SER A 358 -1.16 -133.13 39.37
N MET A 359 -2.49 -133.04 39.23
CA MET A 359 -3.46 -133.95 39.87
C MET A 359 -3.86 -135.13 38.97
N LYS A 360 -3.28 -135.23 37.78
CA LYS A 360 -3.32 -136.42 36.91
C LYS A 360 -1.95 -137.07 36.89
#